data_AF-A0A2P1M5Q0-F1
#
_entry.id   AF-A0A2P1M5Q0-F1
#
_cell.length_a   1.000
_cell.length_b   1.000
_cell.length_c   1.000
_cell.angle_alpha   90.00
_cell.angle_beta   90.00
_cell.angle_gamma   90.00
#
_symmetry.space_group_name_H-M   'P 1'
#
loop_
_entity.id
_entity.type
_entity.pdbx_description
1 polymer ?
#
loop_
_entity_poly.entity_id
_entity_poly.type
_entity_poly.pdbx_seq_one_letter_code
_entity_poly.pdbx_strand_id
1 'polypeptide(L)'
;YLVEHHMVDVVVTTAGGVEEDLIKCLAHTYKGDFSLPGAALRSKGLNRIGNLLVPNENYCKFEDWIIPIFDKMLEEQLSQNVLWTPSKVISRLGKEISDEKSYLYWAYKNKIPVFCPGLTDGSLGDMLYFHSFRKPGLIIDIVQDIRNMNGES
;
A
#
# COMPACT_ATOMS: atom_id res chain seq x y z
N TYR A 1 -14.64 0.73 9.74
CA TYR A 1 -15.59 1.64 10.42
C TYR A 1 -15.77 3.00 9.74
N LEU A 2 -14.94 4.04 9.97
CA LEU A 2 -15.24 5.39 9.42
C LEU A 2 -15.37 5.40 7.88
N VAL A 3 -14.41 4.79 7.19
CA VAL A 3 -14.40 4.67 5.73
C VAL A 3 -15.52 3.75 5.22
N GLU A 4 -15.74 2.63 5.91
CA GLU A 4 -16.81 1.65 5.65
C GLU A 4 -18.21 2.28 5.71
N HIS A 5 -18.47 3.11 6.71
CA HIS A 5 -19.75 3.82 6.88
C HIS A 5 -19.79 5.19 6.20
N HIS A 6 -18.82 5.48 5.33
CA HIS A 6 -18.76 6.71 4.54
C HIS A 6 -18.92 7.99 5.40
N MET A 7 -18.20 8.02 6.53
CA MET A 7 -18.18 9.16 7.46
C MET A 7 -17.09 10.19 7.13
N VAL A 8 -16.30 9.92 6.09
CA VAL A 8 -15.22 10.78 5.60
C VAL A 8 -15.23 10.75 4.08
N ASP A 9 -14.90 11.88 3.45
CA ASP A 9 -14.91 12.03 2.00
C ASP A 9 -13.53 11.82 1.38
N VAL A 10 -12.45 12.07 2.13
CA VAL A 10 -11.06 11.97 1.67
C VAL A 10 -10.16 11.40 2.77
N VAL A 11 -9.17 10.58 2.40
CA VAL A 11 -8.11 10.12 3.31
C VAL A 11 -6.75 10.56 2.77
N VAL A 12 -5.88 11.06 3.64
CA VAL A 12 -4.47 11.30 3.33
C VAL A 12 -3.61 10.52 4.33
N THR A 13 -2.64 9.76 3.83
CA THR A 13 -1.77 8.92 4.68
C THR A 13 -0.37 8.78 4.08
N THR A 14 0.53 8.11 4.80
CA THR A 14 1.87 7.75 4.33
C THR A 14 1.89 6.33 3.75
N ALA A 15 2.97 5.94 3.07
CA ALA A 15 3.09 4.60 2.48
C ALA A 15 2.87 3.49 3.51
N GLY A 16 3.46 3.64 4.71
CA GLY A 16 3.23 2.75 5.85
C GLY A 16 1.76 2.55 6.19
N GLY A 17 0.94 3.61 6.12
CA GLY A 17 -0.50 3.53 6.38
C GLY A 17 -1.28 2.80 5.28
N VAL A 18 -0.75 2.70 4.06
CA VAL A 18 -1.31 1.91 2.96
C VAL A 18 -0.87 0.46 3.08
N GLU A 19 0.44 0.22 3.13
CA GLU A 19 1.00 -1.14 3.05
C GLU A 19 0.69 -1.98 4.28
N GLU A 20 0.69 -1.41 5.49
CA GLU A 20 0.39 -2.17 6.71
C GLU A 20 -1.08 -2.61 6.79
N ASP A 21 -2.01 -1.90 6.14
CA ASP A 21 -3.41 -2.34 6.04
C ASP A 21 -3.55 -3.56 5.13
N LEU A 22 -2.86 -3.54 3.98
CA LEU A 22 -2.82 -4.67 3.05
C LEU A 22 -2.12 -5.87 3.69
N ILE A 23 -0.95 -5.66 4.31
CA ILE A 23 -0.15 -6.71 4.95
C ILE A 23 -0.96 -7.41 6.06
N LYS A 24 -1.76 -6.68 6.85
CA LYS A 24 -2.60 -7.27 7.91
C LYS A 24 -3.70 -8.19 7.37
N CYS A 25 -4.12 -8.02 6.13
CA CYS A 25 -5.06 -8.93 5.48
C CYS A 25 -4.36 -10.23 5.03
N LEU A 26 -3.07 -10.16 4.72
CA LEU A 26 -2.27 -11.30 4.24
C LEU A 26 -1.68 -12.14 5.39
N ALA A 27 -1.29 -11.50 6.50
CA ALA A 27 -0.66 -12.17 7.62
C ALA A 27 -0.82 -11.41 8.95
N HIS A 28 -0.64 -12.11 10.06
CA HIS A 28 -0.82 -11.53 11.39
C HIS A 28 0.35 -10.61 11.80
N THR A 29 -0.01 -9.51 12.45
CA THR A 29 0.89 -8.67 13.27
C THR A 29 0.74 -9.05 14.74
N TYR A 30 1.84 -9.10 15.47
CA TYR A 30 1.85 -9.54 16.86
C TYR A 30 2.12 -8.39 17.82
N LYS A 31 1.61 -8.49 19.04
CA LYS A 31 1.97 -7.58 20.13
C LYS A 31 3.38 -7.92 20.62
N GLY A 32 4.18 -6.89 20.81
CA GLY A 32 5.53 -6.93 21.39
C GLY A 32 5.71 -5.82 22.43
N ASP A 33 6.95 -5.34 22.55
CA ASP A 33 7.33 -4.27 23.47
C ASP A 33 8.30 -3.29 22.81
N PHE A 34 8.23 -2.02 23.20
CA PHE A 34 9.15 -0.97 22.74
C PHE A 34 10.60 -1.26 23.11
N SER A 35 10.83 -1.94 24.23
CA SER A 35 12.17 -2.21 24.77
C SER A 35 12.87 -3.42 24.15
N LEU A 36 12.24 -4.12 23.20
CA LEU A 36 12.82 -5.30 22.56
C LEU A 36 14.12 -4.94 21.79
N PRO A 37 15.25 -5.62 22.06
CA PRO A 37 16.53 -5.29 21.43
C PRO A 37 16.51 -5.49 19.91
N GLY A 38 16.82 -4.43 19.15
CA GLY A 38 16.77 -4.45 17.68
C GLY A 38 17.66 -5.52 17.04
N ALA A 39 18.86 -5.75 17.58
CA ALA A 39 19.79 -6.78 17.06
C ALA A 39 19.19 -8.19 17.17
N ALA A 40 18.55 -8.51 18.30
CA ALA A 40 17.89 -9.80 18.50
C ALA A 40 16.70 -9.98 17.55
N LEU A 41 15.90 -8.92 17.36
CA LEU A 41 14.78 -8.94 16.42
C LEU A 41 15.26 -9.14 14.98
N ARG A 42 16.30 -8.41 14.55
CA ARG A 42 16.88 -8.54 13.21
C ARG A 42 17.41 -9.96 12.95
N SER A 43 18.08 -10.57 13.93
CA SER A 43 18.58 -11.95 13.80
C SER A 43 17.47 -13.00 13.61
N LYS A 44 16.25 -12.67 14.04
CA LYS A 44 15.06 -13.51 13.90
C LYS A 44 14.17 -13.11 12.73
N GLY A 45 14.56 -12.11 11.94
CA GLY A 45 13.74 -11.58 10.85
C GLY A 45 12.43 -10.95 11.34
N LEU A 46 12.45 -10.26 12.47
CA LEU A 46 11.29 -9.55 13.03
C LEU A 46 11.48 -8.04 12.90
N ASN A 47 10.53 -7.35 12.28
CA ASN A 47 10.48 -5.89 12.22
C ASN A 47 9.62 -5.37 13.37
N ARG A 48 10.00 -4.23 13.97
CA ARG A 48 9.29 -3.63 15.09
C ARG A 48 8.68 -2.29 14.70
N ILE A 49 7.38 -2.14 14.95
CA ILE A 49 6.62 -0.89 14.74
C ILE A 49 6.06 -0.48 16.10
N GLY A 50 6.78 0.40 16.81
CA GLY A 50 6.46 0.72 18.19
C GLY A 50 6.55 -0.51 19.10
N ASN A 51 5.39 -0.98 19.58
CA ASN A 51 5.20 -2.21 20.36
C ASN A 51 4.54 -3.35 19.56
N LEU A 52 4.57 -3.28 18.22
CA LEU A 52 4.10 -4.34 17.35
C LEU A 52 5.29 -5.03 16.68
N LEU A 53 5.13 -6.31 16.37
CA LEU A 53 6.10 -7.13 15.66
C LEU A 53 5.49 -7.66 14.36
N VAL A 54 6.22 -7.46 13.27
CA VAL A 54 5.86 -7.91 11.93
C VAL A 54 6.96 -8.87 11.44
N PRO A 55 6.68 -10.18 11.30
CA PRO A 55 7.64 -11.11 10.72
C PRO A 55 7.99 -10.77 9.27
N ASN A 56 9.25 -10.99 8.87
CA ASN A 56 9.70 -10.78 7.49
C ASN A 56 8.86 -11.56 6.48
N GLU A 57 8.34 -12.74 6.84
CA GLU A 57 7.46 -13.56 6.00
C GLU A 57 6.21 -12.78 5.53
N ASN A 58 5.72 -11.82 6.33
CA ASN A 58 4.60 -10.96 5.95
C ASN A 58 4.94 -10.12 4.71
N TYR A 59 6.18 -9.61 4.62
CA TYR A 59 6.65 -8.83 3.47
C TYR A 59 6.90 -9.73 2.25
N CYS A 60 7.31 -10.99 2.44
CA CYS A 60 7.38 -11.96 1.34
C CYS A 60 5.99 -12.27 0.75
N LYS A 61 4.98 -12.47 1.62
CA LYS A 61 3.58 -12.65 1.16
C LYS A 61 3.05 -11.41 0.45
N PHE A 62 3.44 -10.24 0.92
CA PHE A 62 3.10 -8.98 0.27
C PHE A 62 3.74 -8.86 -1.12
N GLU A 63 5.01 -9.23 -1.26
CA GLU A 63 5.69 -9.32 -2.57
C GLU A 63 4.93 -10.25 -3.53
N ASP A 64 4.66 -11.49 -3.10
CA ASP A 64 3.97 -12.49 -3.91
C ASP A 64 2.58 -12.00 -4.38
N TRP A 65 1.88 -11.25 -3.53
CA TRP A 65 0.58 -10.69 -3.83
C TRP A 65 0.63 -9.46 -4.76
N ILE A 66 1.57 -8.53 -4.54
CA ILE A 66 1.58 -7.23 -5.22
C ILE A 66 2.26 -7.26 -6.59
N ILE A 67 3.27 -8.10 -6.78
CA ILE A 67 4.04 -8.14 -8.04
C ILE A 67 3.15 -8.47 -9.26
N PRO A 68 2.25 -9.48 -9.22
CA PRO A 68 1.31 -9.72 -10.32
C PRO A 68 0.36 -8.55 -10.59
N ILE A 69 0.07 -7.70 -9.59
CA ILE A 69 -0.76 -6.51 -9.76
C ILE A 69 0.02 -5.43 -10.50
N PHE A 70 1.28 -5.20 -10.12
CA PHE A 70 2.16 -4.27 -10.84
C PHE A 70 2.38 -4.67 -12.30
N ASP A 71 2.46 -5.97 -12.58
CA ASP A 71 2.50 -6.48 -13.95
C ASP A 71 1.28 -6.06 -14.77
N LYS A 72 0.07 -6.23 -14.21
CA LYS A 72 -1.18 -5.79 -14.86
C LYS A 72 -1.25 -4.27 -14.99
N MET A 73 -0.82 -3.54 -13.97
CA MET A 73 -0.78 -2.07 -14.02
C MET A 73 0.13 -1.57 -15.14
N LEU A 74 1.30 -2.19 -15.32
CA LEU A 74 2.20 -1.85 -16.42
C LEU A 74 1.57 -2.20 -17.78
N GLU A 75 0.93 -3.36 -17.90
CA GLU A 75 0.21 -3.74 -19.12
C GLU A 75 -0.90 -2.73 -19.46
N GLU A 76 -1.72 -2.35 -18.49
CA GLU A 76 -2.78 -1.35 -18.63
C GLU A 76 -2.21 0.03 -18.99
N GLN A 77 -1.07 0.42 -18.41
CA GLN A 77 -0.38 1.66 -18.76
C GLN A 77 0.04 1.65 -20.25
N LEU A 78 0.60 0.54 -20.73
CA LEU A 78 1.11 0.44 -22.10
C LEU A 78 0.01 0.25 -23.16
N SER A 79 -1.00 -0.56 -22.84
CA SER A 79 -2.06 -0.95 -23.80
C SER A 79 -3.25 0.01 -23.81
N GLN A 80 -3.59 0.60 -22.66
CA GLN A 80 -4.76 1.47 -22.48
C GLN A 80 -4.37 2.93 -22.18
N ASN A 81 -3.07 3.24 -22.16
CA ASN A 81 -2.55 4.57 -21.88
C ASN A 81 -2.98 5.11 -20.49
N VAL A 82 -3.11 4.22 -19.51
CA VAL A 82 -3.45 4.56 -18.12
C VAL A 82 -2.27 5.26 -17.47
N LEU A 83 -2.43 6.53 -17.07
CA LEU A 83 -1.48 7.20 -16.20
C LEU A 83 -1.82 6.89 -14.74
N TRP A 84 -0.97 6.14 -14.05
CA TRP A 84 -1.13 5.85 -12.63
C TRP A 84 -0.75 7.05 -11.77
N THR A 85 -1.49 7.26 -10.69
CA THR A 85 -1.19 8.21 -9.62
C THR A 85 -1.28 7.46 -8.29
N PRO A 86 -0.68 7.94 -7.20
CA PRO A 86 -0.76 7.25 -5.92
C PRO A 86 -2.19 6.88 -5.51
N SER A 87 -3.16 7.80 -5.62
CA SER A 87 -4.57 7.48 -5.32
C SER A 87 -5.18 6.40 -6.22
N LYS A 88 -4.88 6.39 -7.52
CA LYS A 88 -5.32 5.32 -8.44
C LYS A 88 -4.70 3.97 -8.10
N VAL A 89 -3.41 3.95 -7.75
CA VAL A 89 -2.72 2.73 -7.31
C VAL A 89 -3.36 2.21 -6.03
N ILE A 90 -3.58 3.07 -5.03
CA ILE A 90 -4.19 2.68 -3.76
C ILE A 90 -5.62 2.16 -3.96
N SER A 91 -6.41 2.82 -4.80
CA SER A 91 -7.76 2.36 -5.17
C SER A 91 -7.74 0.99 -5.86
N ARG A 92 -6.77 0.74 -6.75
CA ARG A 92 -6.55 -0.57 -7.37
C ARG A 92 -6.17 -1.63 -6.33
N LEU A 93 -5.27 -1.33 -5.40
CA LEU A 93 -4.88 -2.27 -4.35
C LEU A 93 -6.05 -2.59 -3.41
N GLY A 94 -6.87 -1.60 -3.05
CA GLY A 94 -8.11 -1.80 -2.29
C GLY A 94 -9.12 -2.70 -3.01
N LYS A 95 -9.22 -2.60 -4.34
CA LYS A 95 -10.02 -3.53 -5.15
C LYS A 95 -9.47 -4.96 -5.12
N GLU A 96 -8.17 -5.13 -5.29
CA GLU A 96 -7.52 -6.44 -5.42
C GLU A 96 -7.42 -7.20 -4.08
N ILE A 97 -7.29 -6.49 -2.94
CA ILE A 97 -7.21 -7.15 -1.63
C ILE A 97 -8.54 -7.80 -1.24
N SER A 98 -9.66 -7.20 -1.67
CA SER A 98 -11.03 -7.74 -1.54
C SER A 98 -11.39 -8.29 -0.14
N ASP A 99 -10.84 -7.71 0.93
CA ASP A 99 -11.06 -8.09 2.33
C ASP A 99 -11.75 -6.95 3.08
N GLU A 100 -12.90 -7.23 3.70
CA GLU A 100 -13.70 -6.26 4.47
C GLU A 100 -12.98 -5.75 5.74
N LYS A 101 -11.88 -6.36 6.16
CA LYS A 101 -11.04 -5.83 7.24
C LYS A 101 -10.19 -4.64 6.82
N SER A 102 -9.91 -4.50 5.52
CA SER A 102 -9.09 -3.43 4.96
C SER A 102 -9.89 -2.13 4.86
N TYR A 103 -9.34 -1.03 5.35
CA TYR A 103 -9.97 0.28 5.08
C TYR A 103 -9.81 0.69 3.62
N LEU A 104 -8.77 0.21 2.92
CA LEU A 104 -8.55 0.46 1.50
C LEU A 104 -9.61 -0.24 0.62
N TYR A 105 -10.03 -1.44 1.00
CA TYR A 105 -11.17 -2.10 0.37
C TYR A 105 -12.43 -1.22 0.47
N TRP A 106 -12.74 -0.73 1.67
CA TRP A 106 -13.89 0.14 1.86
C TRP A 106 -13.75 1.49 1.15
N ALA A 107 -12.53 2.05 1.11
CA ALA A 107 -12.26 3.28 0.36
C ALA A 107 -12.56 3.09 -1.13
N TYR A 108 -12.11 1.97 -1.72
CA TYR A 108 -12.45 1.59 -3.09
C TYR A 108 -13.97 1.43 -3.29
N LYS A 109 -14.64 0.65 -2.42
CA LYS A 109 -16.08 0.36 -2.53
C LYS A 109 -16.95 1.61 -2.44
N ASN A 110 -16.58 2.53 -1.54
CA ASN A 110 -17.31 3.76 -1.32
C ASN A 110 -16.79 4.94 -2.16
N LYS A 111 -15.80 4.71 -3.04
CA LYS A 111 -15.20 5.74 -3.92
C LYS A 111 -14.58 6.92 -3.14
N ILE A 112 -14.05 6.66 -1.95
CA ILE A 112 -13.29 7.63 -1.16
C ILE A 112 -11.84 7.63 -1.68
N PRO A 113 -11.31 8.74 -2.22
CA PRO A 113 -9.92 8.83 -2.62
C PRO A 113 -8.98 8.77 -1.40
N VAL A 114 -7.91 7.99 -1.55
CA VAL A 114 -6.81 7.91 -0.58
C VAL A 114 -5.55 8.47 -1.22
N PHE A 115 -5.07 9.61 -0.73
CA PHE A 115 -3.86 10.25 -1.22
C PHE A 115 -2.65 9.84 -0.38
N CYS A 116 -1.53 9.60 -1.05
CA CYS A 116 -0.25 9.32 -0.42
C CYS A 116 0.89 9.91 -1.27
N PRO A 117 1.32 11.17 -1.01
CA PRO A 117 2.36 11.81 -1.80
C PRO A 117 3.70 11.07 -1.78
N GLY A 118 4.03 10.43 -0.66
CA GLY A 118 5.23 9.62 -0.47
C GLY A 118 4.99 8.12 -0.65
N LEU A 119 4.28 7.69 -1.70
CA LEU A 119 3.90 6.27 -1.89
C LEU A 119 5.11 5.32 -1.95
N THR A 120 6.28 5.80 -2.38
CA THR A 120 7.51 5.01 -2.50
C THR A 120 8.32 4.92 -1.20
N ASP A 121 7.91 5.58 -0.12
CA ASP A 121 8.64 5.62 1.15
C ASP A 121 8.21 4.49 2.10
N GLY A 122 8.41 3.24 1.67
CA GLY A 122 7.99 2.05 2.41
C GLY A 122 8.24 0.75 1.65
N SER A 123 7.74 -0.36 2.19
CA SER A 123 7.80 -1.68 1.54
C SER A 123 7.17 -1.67 0.14
N LEU A 124 6.13 -0.88 -0.11
CA LEU A 124 5.55 -0.73 -1.44
C LEU A 124 6.57 -0.14 -2.43
N GLY A 125 7.39 0.82 -1.98
CA GLY A 125 8.51 1.35 -2.74
C GLY A 125 9.57 0.32 -3.06
N ASP A 126 9.93 -0.54 -2.09
CA ASP A 126 10.84 -1.66 -2.32
C ASP A 126 10.31 -2.62 -3.41
N MET A 127 9.01 -2.90 -3.40
CA MET A 127 8.38 -3.76 -4.42
C MET A 127 8.37 -3.11 -5.80
N LEU A 128 8.11 -1.80 -5.89
CA LEU A 128 8.25 -1.04 -7.14
C LEU A 128 9.70 -1.05 -7.64
N TYR A 129 10.66 -0.89 -6.75
CA TYR A 129 12.08 -1.00 -7.07
C TYR A 129 12.41 -2.36 -7.67
N PHE A 130 12.06 -3.47 -7.02
CA PHE A 130 12.34 -4.82 -7.55
C PHE A 130 11.59 -5.11 -8.85
N HIS A 131 10.33 -4.68 -8.96
CA HIS A 131 9.54 -4.81 -10.18
C HIS A 131 10.22 -4.12 -11.36
N SER A 132 10.76 -2.91 -11.16
CA SER A 132 11.39 -2.10 -12.22
C SER A 132 12.59 -2.78 -12.89
N PHE A 133 13.34 -3.63 -12.19
CA PHE A 133 14.44 -4.40 -12.79
C PHE A 133 13.95 -5.56 -13.64
N ARG A 134 12.79 -6.15 -13.30
CA ARG A 134 12.21 -7.28 -14.03
C ARG A 134 11.39 -6.82 -15.22
N LYS A 135 10.58 -5.77 -15.03
CA LYS A 135 9.70 -5.17 -16.04
C LYS A 135 9.72 -3.63 -15.89
N PRO A 136 10.67 -2.95 -16.54
CA PRO A 136 10.81 -1.51 -16.41
C PRO A 136 9.64 -0.78 -17.06
N GLY A 137 9.37 0.45 -16.58
CA GLY A 137 8.51 1.41 -17.26
C GLY A 137 7.21 1.77 -16.55
N LEU A 138 6.89 1.19 -15.39
CA LEU A 138 5.73 1.60 -14.60
C LEU A 138 5.96 3.03 -14.07
N ILE A 139 5.06 3.95 -14.39
CA ILE A 139 5.15 5.36 -14.02
C ILE A 139 3.99 5.70 -13.08
N ILE A 140 4.31 6.34 -11.96
CA ILE A 140 3.33 6.83 -11.00
C ILE A 140 3.51 8.34 -10.88
N ASP A 141 2.56 9.11 -11.41
CA ASP A 141 2.60 10.57 -11.44
C ASP A 141 1.99 11.17 -10.17
N ILE A 142 2.83 11.90 -9.43
CA ILE A 142 2.42 12.62 -8.22
C ILE A 142 1.79 13.99 -8.55
N VAL A 143 2.05 14.55 -9.73
CA VAL A 143 1.56 15.89 -10.11
C VAL A 143 0.07 15.85 -10.43
N GLN A 144 -0.40 14.82 -11.13
CA GLN A 144 -1.84 14.60 -11.32
C GLN A 144 -2.54 14.37 -9.98
N ASP A 145 -1.89 13.71 -9.02
CA ASP A 145 -2.50 13.41 -7.72
C ASP A 145 -2.68 14.66 -6.84
N ILE A 146 -1.70 15.56 -6.79
CA ILE A 146 -1.84 16.83 -6.06
C ILE A 146 -2.91 17.72 -6.71
N ARG A 147 -3.07 17.68 -8.04
CA ARG A 147 -4.15 18.39 -8.72
C ARG A 147 -5.52 17.83 -8.34
N ASN A 148 -5.65 16.50 -8.25
CA ASN A 148 -6.89 15.86 -7.81
C ASN A 148 -7.20 16.24 -6.36
N MET A 149 -6.23 16.10 -5.46
CA MET A 149 -6.41 16.43 -4.04
C MET A 149 -6.81 17.89 -3.81
N ASN A 150 -6.19 18.84 -4.52
CA ASN A 150 -6.56 20.26 -4.43
C ASN A 150 -7.89 20.59 -5.11
N GLY A 151 -8.38 19.70 -5.98
CA GLY A 151 -9.63 19.84 -6.70
C GLY A 151 -10.83 19.18 -6.01
N GLU A 152 -10.61 18.42 -4.92
CA GLU A 152 -11.67 17.93 -4.05
C GLU A 152 -12.37 19.14 -3.41
N SER A 153 -13.68 19.29 -3.67
CA SER A 153 -14.52 20.42 -3.27
C SER A 153 -15.82 19.96 -2.64
#